data_AF-A0A831T495-F1
#
_entry.id   AF-A0A831T495-F1
#
_cell.length_a   1.000
_cell.length_b   1.000
_cell.length_c   1.000
_cell.angle_alpha   90.00
_cell.angle_beta   90.00
_cell.angle_gamma   90.00
#
_symmetry.space_group_name_H-M   'P 1'
#
loop_
_entity.id
_entity.type
_entity.pdbx_description
1 polymer ?
#
loop_
_entity_poly.entity_id
_entity_poly.type
_entity_poly.pdbx_seq_one_letter_code
_entity_poly.pdbx_strand_id
1 'polypeptide(L)'
;MAKNPMQFKYEGVLRTIFDETQKEKGIKLSEKTAWQFLYRALLWLEKIGNEEVPHIREVNDLKKRIWLDRGKRLAAFLNSNLEPTADPLSNRVGLLYEASNARKEQQKQNIVGTGFEYSLSILIKQFCSVAPLVKPKLNQLQGFELAPLRFVQQPDLALFDSQDFRILVSSKWSLRKDRLGEQLYEASFYRKRRPDLYIVFVVNEFDPSRLFHLARAPEVDRVYHVHLPALLDVYDPFPNQPTISRDYLIGDSEIAKRYQIYQNLKRDIRDLSELFSDIKRVKPGPSNQTCADAEI
;
A
#
# COMPACT_ATOMS: atom_id res chain seq x y z
N MET A 1 -13.09 -23.25 6.20
CA MET A 1 -13.18 -23.03 4.73
C MET A 1 -11.84 -23.35 4.11
N ALA A 2 -11.79 -24.23 3.09
CA ALA A 2 -10.54 -24.49 2.38
C ALA A 2 -10.10 -23.22 1.64
N LYS A 3 -8.89 -22.72 1.91
CA LYS A 3 -8.29 -21.59 1.18
C LYS A 3 -8.16 -21.98 -0.30
N ASN A 4 -8.32 -21.00 -1.19
CA ASN A 4 -8.15 -21.24 -2.63
C ASN A 4 -6.71 -21.71 -2.92
N PRO A 5 -6.48 -22.79 -3.70
CA PRO A 5 -5.13 -23.29 -4.00
C PRO A 5 -4.17 -22.24 -4.57
N MET A 6 -4.68 -21.26 -5.34
CA MET A 6 -3.88 -20.13 -5.83
C MET A 6 -3.39 -19.25 -4.68
N GLN A 7 -4.23 -19.03 -3.68
CA GLN A 7 -3.96 -18.21 -2.50
C GLN A 7 -2.72 -18.70 -1.74
N PHE A 8 -2.62 -20.02 -1.55
CA PHE A 8 -1.48 -20.64 -0.89
C PHE A 8 -0.16 -20.45 -1.66
N LYS A 9 -0.20 -20.50 -2.99
CA LYS A 9 1.00 -20.32 -3.81
C LYS A 9 1.57 -18.91 -3.71
N TYR A 10 0.71 -17.89 -3.78
CA TYR A 10 1.14 -16.49 -3.60
C TYR A 10 1.71 -16.25 -2.21
N GLU A 11 0.99 -16.69 -1.17
CA GLU A 11 1.44 -16.53 0.21
C GLU A 11 2.80 -17.22 0.43
N GLY A 12 3.00 -18.41 -0.15
CA GLY A 12 4.27 -19.14 -0.09
C GLY A 12 5.43 -18.37 -0.73
N VAL A 13 5.28 -17.89 -1.98
CA VAL A 13 6.34 -17.12 -2.67
C VAL A 13 6.65 -15.83 -1.93
N LEU A 14 5.64 -15.10 -1.46
CA LEU A 14 5.84 -13.87 -0.70
C LEU A 14 6.51 -14.11 0.65
N ARG A 15 6.24 -15.24 1.32
CA ARG A 15 6.95 -15.65 2.53
C ARG A 15 8.42 -15.95 2.24
N THR A 16 8.72 -16.64 1.14
CA THR A 16 10.11 -16.85 0.72
C THR A 16 10.83 -15.52 0.50
N ILE A 17 10.21 -14.59 -0.26
CA ILE A 17 10.79 -13.25 -0.50
C ILE A 17 10.96 -12.49 0.82
N PHE A 18 10.00 -12.59 1.74
CA PHE A 18 10.06 -11.98 3.06
C PHE A 18 11.24 -12.53 3.88
N ASP A 19 11.39 -13.86 3.94
CA ASP A 19 12.46 -14.54 4.68
C ASP A 19 13.84 -14.26 4.08
N GLU A 20 13.94 -14.20 2.75
CA GLU A 20 15.15 -13.77 2.05
C GLU A 20 15.52 -12.33 2.43
N THR A 21 14.55 -11.43 2.42
CA THR A 21 14.75 -10.02 2.80
C THR A 21 15.25 -9.91 4.25
N GLN A 22 14.83 -10.80 5.16
CA GLN A 22 15.35 -10.84 6.54
C GLN A 22 16.77 -11.41 6.66
N LYS A 23 17.17 -12.29 5.74
CA LYS A 23 18.49 -12.96 5.75
C LYS A 23 19.56 -12.13 5.06
N GLU A 24 19.18 -11.17 4.22
CA GLU A 24 20.11 -10.23 3.62
C GLU A 24 20.88 -9.47 4.73
N LYS A 25 22.22 -9.50 4.63
CA LYS A 25 23.08 -8.83 5.62
C LYS A 25 22.65 -7.36 5.74
N GLY A 26 22.58 -6.88 6.97
CA GLY A 26 22.25 -5.48 7.29
C GLY A 26 20.75 -5.15 7.33
N ILE A 27 19.88 -5.98 6.72
CA ILE A 27 18.43 -5.76 6.78
C ILE A 27 17.83 -6.44 8.00
N LYS A 28 17.46 -5.65 9.01
CA LYS A 28 16.54 -6.09 10.07
C LYS A 28 15.14 -5.57 9.74
N LEU A 29 14.27 -6.44 9.23
CA LEU A 29 12.87 -6.07 9.01
C LEU A 29 12.21 -5.69 10.33
N SER A 30 11.59 -4.52 10.31
CA SER A 30 10.87 -3.87 11.40
C SER A 30 9.73 -3.07 10.81
N GLU A 31 8.88 -2.48 11.64
CA GLU A 31 7.83 -1.56 11.20
C GLU A 31 8.37 -0.43 10.30
N LYS A 32 9.57 0.09 10.62
CA LYS A 32 10.22 1.19 9.89
C LYS A 32 10.86 0.77 8.56
N THR A 33 11.18 -0.53 8.42
CA THR A 33 11.86 -1.09 7.25
C THR A 33 10.95 -2.03 6.45
N ALA A 34 9.68 -2.17 6.83
CA ALA A 34 8.67 -2.99 6.16
C ALA A 34 8.52 -2.68 4.65
N TRP A 35 8.71 -1.42 4.29
CA TRP A 35 8.67 -0.95 2.90
C TRP A 35 9.72 -1.63 2.01
N GLN A 36 10.86 -2.06 2.57
CA GLN A 36 11.93 -2.72 1.82
C GLN A 36 11.45 -4.05 1.25
N PHE A 37 10.74 -4.83 2.06
CA PHE A 37 10.09 -6.06 1.60
C PHE A 37 9.10 -5.78 0.48
N LEU A 38 8.25 -4.75 0.62
CA LEU A 38 7.26 -4.40 -0.40
C LEU A 38 7.90 -3.99 -1.73
N TYR A 39 8.92 -3.13 -1.71
CA TYR A 39 9.60 -2.74 -2.93
C TYR A 39 10.38 -3.89 -3.56
N ARG A 40 11.08 -4.73 -2.78
CA ARG A 40 11.76 -5.92 -3.31
C ARG A 40 10.77 -6.92 -3.93
N ALA A 41 9.61 -7.09 -3.33
CA ALA A 41 8.62 -8.07 -3.78
C ALA A 41 7.81 -7.60 -5.00
N LEU A 42 7.49 -6.31 -5.08
CA LEU A 42 6.41 -5.81 -5.94
C LEU A 42 6.80 -4.67 -6.87
N LEU A 43 7.90 -3.97 -6.62
CA LEU A 43 8.34 -2.90 -7.51
C LEU A 43 8.94 -3.53 -8.76
N TRP A 44 8.55 -3.01 -9.93
CA TRP A 44 9.16 -3.38 -11.19
C TRP A 44 9.68 -2.15 -11.91
N LEU A 45 10.62 -2.40 -12.82
CA LEU A 45 11.24 -1.40 -13.67
C LEU A 45 10.55 -1.37 -15.03
N GLU A 46 10.43 -0.18 -15.60
CA GLU A 46 9.99 0.08 -16.96
C GLU A 46 11.15 0.61 -17.79
N LYS A 47 11.29 0.07 -19.00
CA LYS A 47 12.28 0.55 -19.96
C LYS A 47 11.72 1.72 -20.77
N ILE A 48 12.26 2.91 -20.55
CA ILE A 48 11.88 4.14 -21.26
C ILE A 48 13.08 4.60 -22.09
N GLY A 49 13.13 4.20 -23.35
CA GLY A 49 14.30 4.42 -24.21
C GLY A 49 15.48 3.56 -23.75
N ASN A 50 16.57 4.21 -23.33
CA ASN A 50 17.78 3.56 -22.81
C ASN A 50 17.85 3.53 -21.28
N GLU A 51 16.81 4.03 -20.60
CA GLU A 51 16.73 4.15 -19.15
C GLU A 51 15.79 3.07 -18.59
N GLU A 52 16.14 2.51 -17.43
CA GLU A 52 15.23 1.68 -16.63
C GLU A 52 14.83 2.44 -15.38
N VAL A 53 13.53 2.66 -15.19
CA VAL A 53 13.00 3.44 -14.08
C VAL A 53 11.86 2.71 -13.36
N PRO A 54 11.72 2.87 -12.03
CA PRO A 54 10.59 2.34 -11.29
C PRO A 54 9.24 2.72 -11.89
N HIS A 55 8.31 1.75 -11.97
CA HIS A 55 6.94 2.00 -12.40
C HIS A 55 6.14 2.75 -11.32
N ILE A 56 6.21 4.08 -11.35
CA ILE A 56 5.48 4.95 -10.42
C ILE A 56 4.23 5.58 -11.02
N ARG A 57 3.97 5.34 -12.31
CA ARG A 57 2.83 5.88 -13.06
C ARG A 57 2.58 5.06 -14.32
N GLU A 58 1.43 5.24 -14.95
CA GLU A 58 1.12 4.62 -16.24
C GLU A 58 2.25 4.86 -17.27
N VAL A 59 2.62 3.82 -18.02
CA VAL A 59 3.78 3.83 -18.95
C VAL A 59 3.77 5.02 -19.91
N ASN A 60 2.60 5.41 -20.41
CA ASN A 60 2.47 6.57 -21.31
C ASN A 60 2.82 7.89 -20.62
N ASP A 61 2.51 8.02 -19.33
CA ASP A 61 2.89 9.18 -18.54
C ASP A 61 4.36 9.13 -18.14
N LEU A 62 4.95 7.96 -17.87
CA LEU A 62 6.39 7.81 -17.60
C LEU A 62 7.27 8.30 -18.76
N LYS A 63 6.77 8.29 -20.00
CA LYS A 63 7.46 8.88 -21.16
C LYS A 63 7.56 10.41 -21.10
N LYS A 64 6.73 11.08 -20.28
CA LYS A 64 6.81 12.53 -20.08
C LYS A 64 7.99 12.83 -19.17
N ARG A 65 8.79 13.83 -19.54
CA ARG A 65 10.03 14.23 -18.84
C ARG A 65 9.85 14.33 -17.32
N ILE A 66 8.80 14.99 -16.85
CA ILE A 66 8.53 15.15 -15.41
C ILE A 66 8.39 13.82 -14.66
N TRP A 67 7.78 12.80 -15.26
CA TRP A 67 7.59 11.49 -14.63
C TRP A 67 8.82 10.60 -14.78
N LEU A 68 9.53 10.71 -15.90
CA LEU A 68 10.82 10.07 -16.07
C LEU A 68 11.83 10.56 -15.02
N ASP A 69 11.93 11.88 -14.81
CA ASP A 69 12.82 12.50 -13.82
C ASP A 69 12.46 12.04 -12.39
N ARG A 70 11.16 11.94 -12.08
CA ARG A 70 10.66 11.39 -10.81
C ARG A 70 11.00 9.91 -10.62
N GLY A 71 10.87 9.10 -11.67
CA GLY A 71 11.27 7.69 -11.67
C GLY A 71 12.76 7.53 -11.39
N LYS A 72 13.60 8.31 -12.08
CA LYS A 72 15.05 8.36 -11.84
C LYS A 72 15.39 8.76 -10.41
N ARG A 73 14.69 9.77 -9.88
CA ARG A 73 14.87 10.20 -8.48
C ARG A 73 14.51 9.09 -7.49
N LEU A 74 13.39 8.40 -7.69
CA LEU A 74 13.05 7.25 -6.87
C LEU A 74 14.11 6.14 -6.98
N ALA A 75 14.61 5.85 -8.18
CA ALA A 75 15.68 4.86 -8.36
C ALA A 75 16.94 5.22 -7.55
N ALA A 76 17.36 6.49 -7.59
CA ALA A 76 18.50 6.99 -6.82
C ALA A 76 18.25 6.89 -5.30
N PHE A 77 17.04 7.26 -4.85
CA PHE A 77 16.63 7.09 -3.46
C PHE A 77 16.73 5.63 -3.03
N LEU A 78 16.16 4.71 -3.81
CA LEU A 78 16.15 3.29 -3.51
C LEU A 78 17.56 2.71 -3.49
N ASN A 79 18.42 3.06 -4.45
CA ASN A 79 19.82 2.61 -4.47
C ASN A 79 20.62 3.10 -3.25
N SER A 80 20.24 4.24 -2.67
CA SER A 80 20.92 4.81 -1.50
C SER A 80 20.40 4.25 -0.17
N ASN A 81 19.17 3.73 -0.16
CA ASN A 81 18.47 3.33 1.07
C ASN A 81 18.15 1.83 1.17
N LEU A 82 18.12 1.13 0.04
CA LEU A 82 18.19 -0.33 0.00
C LEU A 82 19.68 -0.68 -0.02
N GLU A 83 20.13 -1.44 0.99
CA GLU A 83 21.51 -1.92 1.00
C GLU A 83 21.87 -2.59 -0.34
N PRO A 84 23.14 -2.49 -0.79
CA PRO A 84 23.62 -3.00 -2.07
C PRO A 84 23.57 -4.53 -2.08
N THR A 85 22.37 -5.07 -2.25
CA THR A 85 22.15 -6.46 -2.65
C THR A 85 22.44 -6.58 -4.13
N ALA A 86 22.83 -7.78 -4.58
CA ALA A 86 23.29 -8.02 -5.96
C ALA A 86 22.30 -7.57 -7.06
N ASP A 87 21.02 -7.40 -6.72
CA ASP A 87 20.03 -6.76 -7.57
C ASP A 87 18.86 -6.21 -6.71
N PRO A 88 18.89 -4.94 -6.27
CA PRO A 88 17.89 -4.37 -5.36
C PRO A 88 16.49 -4.31 -5.98
N LEU A 89 16.40 -4.46 -7.30
CA LEU A 89 15.16 -4.40 -8.09
C LEU A 89 15.03 -5.60 -9.03
N SER A 90 15.65 -6.73 -8.65
CA SER A 90 15.44 -8.01 -9.33
C SER A 90 13.95 -8.20 -9.58
N ASN A 91 13.60 -8.62 -10.79
CA ASN A 91 12.21 -8.77 -11.24
C ASN A 91 11.51 -9.92 -10.47
N ARG A 92 11.35 -9.79 -9.15
CA ARG A 92 10.68 -10.74 -8.25
C ARG A 92 9.18 -10.80 -8.53
N VAL A 93 8.64 -9.76 -9.17
CA VAL A 93 7.30 -9.82 -9.78
C VAL A 93 7.21 -10.98 -10.78
N GLY A 94 8.31 -11.29 -11.50
CA GLY A 94 8.55 -12.53 -12.25
C GLY A 94 8.13 -13.81 -11.53
N LEU A 95 8.58 -13.97 -10.28
CA LEU A 95 8.26 -15.15 -9.46
C LEU A 95 6.76 -15.23 -9.13
N LEU A 96 6.11 -14.07 -8.94
CA LEU A 96 4.66 -14.01 -8.73
C LEU A 96 3.88 -14.37 -10.01
N TYR A 97 4.40 -14.03 -11.20
CA TYR A 97 3.83 -14.50 -12.47
C TYR A 97 3.84 -16.01 -12.57
N GLU A 98 5.01 -16.62 -12.34
CA GLU A 98 5.19 -18.06 -12.41
C GLU A 98 4.24 -18.78 -11.45
N ALA A 99 4.13 -18.28 -10.21
CA ALA A 99 3.21 -18.82 -9.21
C ALA A 99 1.73 -18.73 -9.61
N SER A 100 1.37 -17.69 -10.37
CA SER A 100 -0.01 -17.41 -10.80
C SER A 100 -0.47 -18.17 -12.04
N ASN A 101 0.44 -18.82 -12.77
CA ASN A 101 0.19 -19.38 -14.11
C ASN A 101 -0.41 -18.37 -15.11
N ALA A 102 -0.18 -17.07 -14.91
CA ALA A 102 -0.67 -16.02 -15.78
C ALA A 102 0.07 -16.00 -17.13
N ARG A 103 -0.69 -16.00 -18.23
CA ARG A 103 -0.14 -15.98 -19.61
C ARG A 103 -0.28 -14.63 -20.31
N LYS A 104 -0.89 -13.62 -19.68
CA LYS A 104 -1.22 -12.33 -20.33
C LYS A 104 -0.75 -11.11 -19.53
N GLU A 105 -0.34 -10.07 -20.24
CA GLU A 105 0.08 -8.77 -19.68
C GLU A 105 -1.01 -8.11 -18.81
N GLN A 106 -2.29 -8.28 -19.15
CA GLN A 106 -3.41 -7.79 -18.32
C GLN A 106 -3.49 -8.43 -16.93
N GLN A 107 -2.86 -9.59 -16.73
CA GLN A 107 -2.78 -10.23 -15.42
C GLN A 107 -1.68 -9.58 -14.55
N LYS A 108 -0.75 -8.79 -15.12
CA LYS A 108 0.34 -8.11 -14.39
C LYS A 108 -0.16 -7.21 -13.29
N GLN A 109 -1.09 -6.31 -13.61
CA GLN A 109 -1.65 -5.38 -12.66
C GLN A 109 -2.45 -6.09 -11.55
N ASN A 110 -3.11 -7.20 -11.89
CA ASN A 110 -3.86 -7.99 -10.93
C ASN A 110 -2.93 -8.78 -9.99
N ILE A 111 -1.79 -9.24 -10.49
CA ILE A 111 -0.75 -9.95 -9.72
C ILE A 111 -0.09 -9.03 -8.71
N VAL A 112 0.30 -7.84 -9.12
CA VAL A 112 0.90 -6.87 -8.19
C VAL A 112 -0.13 -6.44 -7.13
N GLY A 113 -1.37 -6.14 -7.54
CA GLY A 113 -2.44 -5.82 -6.59
C GLY A 113 -2.65 -6.94 -5.56
N THR A 114 -2.81 -8.18 -6.04
CA THR A 114 -2.95 -9.36 -5.17
C THR A 114 -1.72 -9.57 -4.29
N GLY A 115 -0.52 -9.47 -4.86
CA GLY A 115 0.74 -9.59 -4.13
C GLY A 115 0.87 -8.54 -3.03
N PHE A 116 0.38 -7.33 -3.27
CA PHE A 116 0.37 -6.26 -2.29
C PHE A 116 -0.55 -6.55 -1.10
N GLU A 117 -1.77 -7.04 -1.36
CA GLU A 117 -2.71 -7.46 -0.32
C GLU A 117 -2.10 -8.52 0.60
N TYR A 118 -1.52 -9.60 0.03
CA TYR A 118 -0.89 -10.66 0.83
C TYR A 118 0.37 -10.20 1.54
N SER A 119 1.16 -9.33 0.93
CA SER A 119 2.35 -8.77 1.56
C SER A 119 1.98 -7.95 2.79
N LEU A 120 0.94 -7.12 2.71
CA LEU A 120 0.41 -6.41 3.87
C LEU A 120 -0.13 -7.37 4.92
N SER A 121 -0.83 -8.44 4.53
CA SER A 121 -1.29 -9.47 5.47
C SER A 121 -0.13 -10.13 6.24
N ILE A 122 0.96 -10.47 5.55
CA ILE A 122 2.18 -11.01 6.16
C ILE A 122 2.78 -9.99 7.15
N LEU A 123 2.93 -8.74 6.75
CA LEU A 123 3.51 -7.68 7.58
C LEU A 123 2.66 -7.38 8.83
N ILE A 124 1.34 -7.27 8.67
CA ILE A 124 0.42 -7.04 9.78
C ILE A 124 0.47 -8.21 10.77
N LYS A 125 0.46 -9.45 10.26
CA LYS A 125 0.60 -10.64 11.12
C LYS A 125 1.92 -10.63 11.88
N GLN A 126 3.01 -10.29 11.21
CA GLN A 126 4.35 -10.27 11.80
C GLN A 126 4.49 -9.19 12.87
N PHE A 127 4.07 -7.96 12.59
CA PHE A 127 4.38 -6.81 13.45
C PHE A 127 3.28 -6.45 14.44
N CYS A 128 2.03 -6.82 14.16
CA CYS A 128 0.89 -6.50 15.02
C CYS A 128 0.30 -7.71 15.74
N SER A 129 0.77 -8.93 15.43
CA SER A 129 0.18 -10.18 15.94
C SER A 129 -1.33 -10.32 15.66
N VAL A 130 -1.82 -9.63 14.64
CA VAL A 130 -3.21 -9.71 14.16
C VAL A 130 -3.22 -10.53 12.89
N ALA A 131 -4.09 -11.55 12.80
CA ALA A 131 -4.28 -12.31 11.58
C ALA A 131 -5.39 -11.67 10.73
N PRO A 132 -5.07 -10.99 9.60
CA PRO A 132 -6.09 -10.32 8.79
C PRO A 132 -6.96 -11.35 8.07
N LEU A 133 -8.26 -11.06 7.96
CA LEU A 133 -9.14 -11.70 6.99
C LEU A 133 -8.81 -11.11 5.62
N VAL A 134 -8.27 -11.92 4.71
CA VAL A 134 -7.93 -11.50 3.35
C VAL A 134 -9.11 -11.74 2.42
N LYS A 135 -9.58 -10.69 1.73
CA LYS A 135 -10.78 -10.71 0.87
C LYS A 135 -11.98 -11.41 1.52
N PRO A 136 -12.39 -11.02 2.74
CA PRO A 136 -13.57 -11.58 3.35
C PRO A 136 -14.79 -11.28 2.48
N LYS A 137 -15.71 -12.25 2.37
CA LYS A 137 -16.99 -11.94 1.75
C LYS A 137 -17.73 -10.96 2.65
N LEU A 138 -18.29 -9.93 2.06
CA LEU A 138 -18.90 -8.84 2.81
C LEU A 138 -20.06 -9.33 3.71
N ASN A 139 -20.86 -10.28 3.24
CA ASN A 139 -21.94 -10.89 4.02
C ASN A 139 -21.48 -11.80 5.17
N GLN A 140 -20.19 -12.02 5.33
CA GLN A 140 -19.60 -12.74 6.47
C GLN A 140 -19.12 -11.78 7.56
N LEU A 141 -19.13 -10.47 7.31
CA LEU A 141 -18.72 -9.45 8.24
C LEU A 141 -19.94 -8.90 8.99
N GLN A 142 -19.81 -8.75 10.31
CA GLN A 142 -20.87 -8.21 11.15
C GLN A 142 -21.32 -6.80 10.71
N GLY A 143 -22.62 -6.60 10.55
CA GLY A 143 -23.22 -5.34 10.06
C GLY A 143 -23.26 -5.23 8.54
N PHE A 144 -22.89 -6.29 7.83
CA PHE A 144 -22.90 -6.39 6.37
C PHE A 144 -23.65 -7.62 5.84
N GLU A 145 -24.38 -8.34 6.69
CA GLU A 145 -25.12 -9.56 6.37
C GLU A 145 -26.16 -9.34 5.26
N LEU A 146 -26.76 -8.13 5.26
CA LEU A 146 -27.74 -7.69 4.26
C LEU A 146 -27.11 -6.83 3.16
N ALA A 147 -25.78 -6.91 2.96
CA ALA A 147 -25.17 -6.29 1.80
C ALA A 147 -25.80 -6.86 0.51
N PRO A 148 -26.07 -6.02 -0.51
CA PRO A 148 -26.70 -6.50 -1.74
C PRO A 148 -25.91 -7.65 -2.33
N LEU A 149 -26.58 -8.72 -2.76
CA LEU A 149 -25.92 -9.88 -3.39
C LEU A 149 -25.08 -9.50 -4.63
N ARG A 150 -25.42 -8.37 -5.27
CA ARG A 150 -24.70 -7.80 -6.42
C ARG A 150 -23.62 -6.79 -6.04
N PHE A 151 -23.41 -6.52 -4.76
CA PHE A 151 -22.31 -5.65 -4.32
C PHE A 151 -21.01 -6.46 -4.39
N VAL A 152 -20.25 -6.22 -5.47
CA VAL A 152 -19.06 -7.03 -5.80
C VAL A 152 -17.81 -6.52 -5.08
N GLN A 153 -17.83 -5.29 -4.57
CA GLN A 153 -16.70 -4.64 -3.91
C GLN A 153 -16.52 -5.25 -2.51
N GLN A 154 -15.35 -5.82 -2.26
CA GLN A 154 -14.98 -6.47 -1.00
C GLN A 154 -13.74 -5.77 -0.46
N PRO A 155 -13.65 -5.58 0.87
CA PRO A 155 -12.45 -5.00 1.43
C PRO A 155 -11.29 -5.96 1.19
N ASP A 156 -10.11 -5.39 0.92
CA ASP A 156 -8.93 -6.20 0.65
C ASP A 156 -8.50 -6.95 1.93
N LEU A 157 -8.53 -6.26 3.08
CA LEU A 157 -8.34 -6.85 4.40
C LEU A 157 -9.39 -6.34 5.40
N ALA A 158 -9.88 -7.22 6.26
CA ALA A 158 -10.51 -6.85 7.52
C ALA A 158 -9.63 -7.33 8.69
N LEU A 159 -9.38 -6.46 9.65
CA LEU A 159 -8.53 -6.78 10.80
C LEU A 159 -9.39 -7.15 12.01
N PHE A 160 -8.85 -8.04 12.86
CA PHE A 160 -9.58 -8.76 13.92
C PHE A 160 -10.55 -9.80 13.35
N ASP A 161 -11.40 -10.38 14.20
CA ASP A 161 -12.34 -11.41 13.76
C ASP A 161 -13.56 -10.82 13.01
N SER A 162 -14.33 -11.67 12.34
CA SER A 162 -15.46 -11.22 11.52
C SER A 162 -16.63 -10.63 12.33
N GLN A 163 -16.68 -10.90 13.64
CA GLN A 163 -17.68 -10.41 14.58
C GLN A 163 -17.24 -9.13 15.29
N ASP A 164 -15.95 -8.80 15.28
CA ASP A 164 -15.37 -7.65 15.99
C ASP A 164 -14.36 -6.89 15.14
N PHE A 165 -14.46 -6.96 13.81
CA PHE A 165 -13.56 -6.21 12.95
C PHE A 165 -13.77 -4.70 13.15
N ARG A 166 -12.64 -4.01 13.31
CA ARG A 166 -12.58 -2.56 13.59
C ARG A 166 -11.88 -1.78 12.50
N ILE A 167 -11.08 -2.45 11.67
CA ILE A 167 -10.30 -1.80 10.62
C ILE A 167 -10.58 -2.50 9.30
N LEU A 168 -10.95 -1.71 8.29
CA LEU A 168 -10.98 -2.13 6.90
C LEU A 168 -9.81 -1.49 6.16
N VAL A 169 -9.03 -2.31 5.47
CA VAL A 169 -7.89 -1.87 4.69
C VAL A 169 -8.18 -2.08 3.22
N SER A 170 -8.12 -1.01 2.44
CA SER A 170 -8.10 -1.05 0.98
C SER A 170 -6.66 -0.83 0.50
N SER A 171 -6.05 -1.87 -0.09
CA SER A 171 -4.66 -1.85 -0.55
C SER A 171 -4.58 -1.68 -2.06
N LYS A 172 -3.90 -0.64 -2.53
CA LYS A 172 -3.80 -0.34 -3.97
C LYS A 172 -2.36 0.02 -4.32
N TRP A 173 -1.69 -0.84 -5.10
CA TRP A 173 -0.32 -0.56 -5.49
C TRP A 173 -0.20 0.74 -6.27
N SER A 174 -1.09 0.95 -7.24
CA SER A 174 -1.29 2.23 -7.90
C SER A 174 -2.77 2.60 -7.91
N LEU A 175 -3.07 3.91 -7.89
CA LEU A 175 -4.42 4.40 -8.06
C LEU A 175 -4.64 4.74 -9.53
N ARG A 176 -5.88 4.59 -10.00
CA ARG A 176 -6.25 5.06 -11.33
C ARG A 176 -7.35 6.09 -11.22
N LYS A 177 -7.22 7.18 -11.97
CA LYS A 177 -8.17 8.30 -11.89
C LYS A 177 -9.61 7.86 -12.16
N ASP A 178 -9.81 6.95 -13.11
CA ASP A 178 -11.13 6.42 -13.50
C ASP A 178 -11.75 5.48 -12.45
N ARG A 179 -10.96 4.96 -11.51
CA ARG A 179 -11.41 4.03 -10.45
C ARG A 179 -11.50 4.63 -9.05
N LEU A 180 -11.01 5.86 -8.85
CA LEU A 180 -11.09 6.53 -7.55
C LEU A 180 -12.53 6.67 -7.07
N GLY A 181 -13.46 6.99 -7.97
CA GLY A 181 -14.88 7.11 -7.62
C GLY A 181 -15.47 5.80 -7.10
N GLU A 182 -15.06 4.65 -7.65
CA GLU A 182 -15.51 3.33 -7.19
C GLU A 182 -14.98 3.01 -5.78
N GLN A 183 -13.71 3.35 -5.51
CA GLN A 183 -13.06 3.15 -4.21
C GLN A 183 -13.71 4.01 -3.11
N LEU A 184 -14.03 5.26 -3.43
CA LEU A 184 -14.72 6.16 -2.50
C LEU A 184 -16.18 5.75 -2.29
N TYR A 185 -16.84 5.28 -3.34
CA TYR A 185 -18.18 4.71 -3.22
C TYR A 185 -18.19 3.48 -2.29
N GLU A 186 -17.19 2.60 -2.41
CA GLU A 186 -17.00 1.46 -1.51
C GLU A 186 -16.79 1.92 -0.05
N ALA A 187 -15.87 2.85 0.21
CA ALA A 187 -15.64 3.39 1.54
C ALA A 187 -16.90 4.07 2.13
N SER A 188 -17.62 4.83 1.31
CA SER A 188 -18.90 5.46 1.71
C SER A 188 -19.95 4.43 2.07
N PHE A 189 -20.04 3.32 1.32
CA PHE A 189 -20.94 2.22 1.62
C PHE A 189 -20.61 1.57 2.97
N TYR A 190 -19.32 1.36 3.28
CA TYR A 190 -18.89 0.81 4.56
C TYR A 190 -19.21 1.76 5.71
N ARG A 191 -18.82 3.03 5.58
CA ARG A 191 -19.05 4.07 6.59
C ARG A 191 -20.53 4.22 6.96
N LYS A 192 -21.42 4.18 5.98
CA LYS A 192 -22.87 4.31 6.21
C LYS A 192 -23.46 3.15 7.02
N ARG A 193 -22.91 1.95 6.89
CA ARG A 193 -23.39 0.76 7.62
C ARG A 193 -22.74 0.59 8.97
N ARG A 194 -21.45 0.90 9.06
CA ARG A 194 -20.64 0.76 10.25
C ARG A 194 -19.82 2.04 10.45
N PRO A 195 -20.43 3.10 11.02
CA PRO A 195 -19.77 4.38 11.24
C PRO A 195 -18.56 4.30 12.17
N ASP A 196 -18.51 3.26 13.00
CA ASP A 196 -17.46 2.97 13.98
C ASP A 196 -16.17 2.39 13.39
N LEU A 197 -16.16 1.99 12.11
CA LEU A 197 -14.97 1.39 11.49
C LEU A 197 -13.88 2.41 11.24
N TYR A 198 -12.63 1.98 11.38
CA TYR A 198 -11.48 2.69 10.85
C TYR A 198 -11.21 2.22 9.41
N ILE A 199 -11.52 3.06 8.44
CA ILE A 199 -11.40 2.77 7.00
C ILE A 199 -10.12 3.43 6.50
N VAL A 200 -9.16 2.62 6.10
CA VAL A 200 -7.84 3.08 5.71
C VAL A 200 -7.44 2.59 4.33
N PHE A 201 -6.65 3.39 3.63
CA PHE A 201 -6.02 3.00 2.38
C PHE A 201 -4.53 2.87 2.54
N VAL A 202 -3.95 1.82 1.95
CA VAL A 202 -2.50 1.63 1.87
C VAL A 202 -2.10 1.62 0.41
N VAL A 203 -1.23 2.54 0.00
CA VAL A 203 -0.97 2.83 -1.41
C VAL A 203 0.51 3.02 -1.73
N ASN A 204 0.91 2.74 -2.97
CA ASN A 204 2.21 3.13 -3.55
C ASN A 204 2.00 4.07 -4.75
N GLU A 205 1.15 5.08 -4.56
CA GLU A 205 0.80 6.07 -5.59
C GLU A 205 1.68 7.31 -5.48
N PHE A 206 2.18 7.79 -6.62
CA PHE A 206 3.07 8.95 -6.70
C PHE A 206 2.40 10.18 -7.32
N ASP A 207 1.10 10.17 -7.66
CA ASP A 207 0.32 11.35 -8.06
C ASP A 207 -0.39 12.01 -6.86
N PRO A 208 0.06 13.20 -6.41
CA PRO A 208 -0.54 13.94 -5.31
C PRO A 208 -2.03 14.22 -5.52
N SER A 209 -2.47 14.42 -6.76
CA SER A 209 -3.88 14.70 -7.04
C SER A 209 -4.76 13.51 -6.66
N ARG A 210 -4.28 12.28 -6.93
CA ARG A 210 -4.99 11.04 -6.58
C ARG A 210 -4.93 10.80 -5.06
N LEU A 211 -3.76 11.02 -4.46
CA LEU A 211 -3.57 10.91 -3.02
C LEU A 211 -4.45 11.88 -2.24
N PHE A 212 -4.48 13.17 -2.62
CA PHE A 212 -5.28 14.18 -1.93
C PHE A 212 -6.79 13.96 -2.09
N HIS A 213 -7.23 13.44 -3.26
CA HIS A 213 -8.62 13.06 -3.44
C HIS A 213 -9.03 12.00 -2.41
N LEU A 214 -8.18 10.98 -2.23
CA LEU A 214 -8.42 9.90 -1.28
C LEU A 214 -8.31 10.36 0.18
N ALA A 215 -7.25 11.09 0.52
CA ALA A 215 -6.94 11.48 1.90
C ALA A 215 -7.88 12.56 2.47
N ARG A 216 -8.58 13.30 1.61
CA ARG A 216 -9.53 14.35 2.01
C ARG A 216 -10.99 13.90 1.90
N ALA A 217 -11.23 12.66 1.51
CA ALA A 217 -12.57 12.10 1.47
C ALA A 217 -13.07 11.85 2.91
N PRO A 218 -14.27 12.30 3.28
CA PRO A 218 -14.75 12.24 4.67
C PRO A 218 -14.98 10.81 5.18
N GLU A 219 -15.15 9.84 4.28
CA GLU A 219 -15.31 8.43 4.61
C GLU A 219 -13.98 7.71 4.92
N VAL A 220 -12.84 8.29 4.54
CA VAL A 220 -11.49 7.72 4.70
C VAL A 220 -10.80 8.32 5.92
N ASP A 221 -10.43 7.49 6.88
CA ASP A 221 -9.75 7.99 8.09
C ASP A 221 -8.27 8.28 7.84
N ARG A 222 -7.60 7.43 7.06
CA ARG A 222 -6.16 7.55 6.75
C ARG A 222 -5.80 7.00 5.38
N VAL A 223 -4.79 7.64 4.78
CA VAL A 223 -4.05 7.12 3.64
C VAL A 223 -2.59 6.94 4.05
N TYR A 224 -2.11 5.71 3.96
CA TYR A 224 -0.73 5.33 4.21
C TYR A 224 -0.01 5.13 2.88
N HIS A 225 1.11 5.82 2.69
CA HIS A 225 2.02 5.51 1.60
C HIS A 225 2.98 4.40 2.02
N VAL A 226 3.32 3.48 1.11
CA VAL A 226 4.28 2.39 1.36
C VAL A 226 5.58 2.91 1.97
N HIS A 227 6.07 4.04 1.45
CA HIS A 227 7.21 4.73 2.03
C HIS A 227 7.08 6.24 1.82
N LEU A 228 6.60 6.97 2.83
CA LEU A 228 6.40 8.42 2.73
C LEU A 228 7.72 9.18 2.48
N PRO A 229 8.86 8.85 3.11
CA PRO A 229 10.15 9.46 2.78
C PRO A 229 10.53 9.40 1.30
N ALA A 230 10.33 8.26 0.62
CA ALA A 230 10.59 8.15 -0.82
C ALA A 230 9.64 9.04 -1.65
N LEU A 231 8.36 9.09 -1.29
CA LEU A 231 7.40 9.97 -1.95
C LEU A 231 7.79 11.45 -1.77
N LEU A 232 8.16 11.84 -0.55
CA LEU A 232 8.60 13.19 -0.26
C LEU A 232 9.90 13.54 -0.99
N ASP A 233 10.84 12.61 -1.11
CA ASP A 233 12.04 12.81 -1.93
C ASP A 233 11.63 13.06 -3.39
N VAL A 234 10.82 12.21 -4.01
CA VAL A 234 10.36 12.42 -5.41
C VAL A 234 9.74 13.81 -5.65
N TYR A 235 9.12 14.40 -4.63
CA TYR A 235 8.48 15.72 -4.67
C TYR A 235 9.26 16.85 -4.03
N ASP A 236 10.46 16.61 -3.51
CA ASP A 236 11.20 17.64 -2.81
C ASP A 236 11.55 18.77 -3.79
N PRO A 237 11.08 20.00 -3.52
CA PRO A 237 11.28 21.15 -4.38
C PRO A 237 12.74 21.62 -4.45
N PHE A 238 13.61 21.13 -3.56
CA PHE A 238 14.97 21.64 -3.37
C PHE A 238 16.04 20.55 -3.24
N PRO A 239 16.14 19.61 -4.21
CA PRO A 239 17.03 18.44 -4.12
C PRO A 239 18.51 18.77 -3.86
N ASN A 240 18.96 19.97 -4.24
CA ASN A 240 20.36 20.40 -4.17
C ASN A 240 20.55 21.75 -3.45
N GLN A 241 19.56 22.20 -2.68
CA GLN A 241 19.61 23.52 -2.03
C GLN A 241 19.22 23.42 -0.55
N PRO A 242 20.18 23.49 0.38
CA PRO A 242 19.91 23.38 1.81
C PRO A 242 19.28 24.65 2.42
N THR A 243 19.31 25.78 1.71
CA THR A 243 18.79 27.07 2.21
C THR A 243 17.98 27.77 1.13
N ILE A 244 16.70 28.00 1.40
CA ILE A 244 15.79 28.73 0.51
C ILE A 244 15.26 29.95 1.25
N SER A 245 15.35 31.13 0.62
CA SER A 245 14.70 32.33 1.17
C SER A 245 13.18 32.14 1.21
N ARG A 246 12.54 32.59 2.30
CA ARG A 246 11.07 32.60 2.45
C ARG A 246 10.37 33.30 1.28
N ASP A 247 11.03 34.27 0.64
CA ASP A 247 10.47 35.02 -0.49
C ASP A 247 10.19 34.13 -1.72
N TYR A 248 10.92 33.02 -1.89
CA TYR A 248 10.66 32.05 -2.97
C TYR A 248 9.43 31.17 -2.73
N LEU A 249 8.91 31.17 -1.50
CA LEU A 249 7.77 30.34 -1.07
C LEU A 249 6.46 31.12 -1.04
N ILE A 250 6.48 32.41 -1.39
CA ILE A 250 5.30 33.29 -1.44
C ILE A 250 4.84 33.44 -2.90
N GLY A 251 3.53 33.39 -3.14
CA GLY A 251 2.91 33.65 -4.45
C GLY A 251 2.73 32.41 -5.35
N ASP A 252 2.51 32.65 -6.65
CA ASP A 252 2.12 31.64 -7.64
C ASP A 252 3.29 30.99 -8.40
N SER A 253 4.52 31.11 -7.88
CA SER A 253 5.70 30.53 -8.51
C SER A 253 5.61 29.00 -8.58
N GLU A 254 6.21 28.41 -9.61
CA GLU A 254 6.25 26.93 -9.76
C GLU A 254 6.92 26.26 -8.54
N ILE A 255 7.91 26.92 -7.94
CA ILE A 255 8.57 26.47 -6.71
C ILE A 255 7.61 26.51 -5.52
N ALA A 256 6.86 27.59 -5.34
CA ALA A 256 5.86 27.72 -4.27
C ALA A 256 4.77 26.64 -4.41
N LYS A 257 4.29 26.37 -5.62
CA LYS A 257 3.32 25.29 -5.90
C LYS A 257 3.88 23.91 -5.53
N ARG A 258 5.12 23.61 -5.91
CA ARG A 258 5.78 22.34 -5.54
C ARG A 258 5.98 22.21 -4.03
N TYR A 259 6.39 23.28 -3.37
CA TYR A 259 6.52 23.31 -1.93
C TYR A 259 5.17 23.10 -1.22
N GLN A 260 4.09 23.70 -1.74
CA GLN A 260 2.75 23.48 -1.22
C GLN A 260 2.31 22.01 -1.39
N ILE A 261 2.61 21.38 -2.53
CA ILE A 261 2.37 19.94 -2.73
C ILE A 261 3.14 19.12 -1.69
N TYR A 262 4.44 19.40 -1.51
CA TYR A 262 5.28 18.73 -0.53
C TYR A 262 4.72 18.84 0.90
N GLN A 263 4.30 20.04 1.32
CA GLN A 263 3.70 20.26 2.64
C GLN A 263 2.37 19.54 2.79
N ASN A 264 1.52 19.55 1.75
CA ASN A 264 0.25 18.83 1.76
C ASN A 264 0.48 17.31 1.86
N LEU A 265 1.46 16.74 1.14
CA LEU A 265 1.81 15.33 1.26
C LEU A 265 2.23 14.98 2.69
N LYS A 266 3.11 15.78 3.30
CA LYS A 266 3.57 15.58 4.68
C LYS A 266 2.45 15.68 5.72
N ARG A 267 1.43 16.51 5.47
CA ARG A 267 0.29 16.70 6.37
C ARG A 267 -0.76 15.60 6.21
N ASP A 268 -1.12 15.30 4.96
CA ASP A 268 -2.32 14.52 4.64
C ASP A 268 -2.03 13.02 4.51
N ILE A 269 -0.78 12.61 4.27
CA ILE A 269 -0.38 11.22 4.04
C ILE A 269 0.49 10.73 5.21
N ARG A 270 0.29 9.47 5.59
CA ARG A 270 1.04 8.79 6.66
C ARG A 270 2.02 7.78 6.08
N ASP A 271 3.09 7.49 6.80
CA ASP A 271 4.00 6.41 6.43
C ASP A 271 3.43 5.05 6.83
N LEU A 272 3.72 3.99 6.06
CA LEU A 272 3.30 2.63 6.39
C LEU A 272 3.69 2.21 7.81
N SER A 273 4.82 2.68 8.34
CA SER A 273 5.21 2.37 9.72
C SER A 273 4.18 2.82 10.76
N GLU A 274 3.45 3.91 10.48
CA GLU A 274 2.39 4.43 11.36
C GLU A 274 1.14 3.54 11.36
N LEU A 275 0.87 2.81 10.26
CA LEU A 275 -0.24 1.85 10.20
C LEU A 275 -0.10 0.79 11.30
N PHE A 276 1.10 0.24 11.49
CA PHE A 276 1.32 -0.80 12.49
C PHE A 276 1.08 -0.28 13.91
N SER A 277 1.48 0.95 14.19
CA SER A 277 1.21 1.63 15.46
C SER A 277 -0.29 1.87 15.66
N ASP A 278 -1.00 2.32 14.62
CA ASP A 278 -2.44 2.55 14.69
C ASP A 278 -3.22 1.25 14.88
N ILE A 279 -2.84 0.16 14.21
CA ILE A 279 -3.45 -1.18 14.43
C ILE A 279 -3.29 -1.60 15.90
N LYS A 280 -2.11 -1.41 16.49
CA LYS A 280 -1.84 -1.76 17.91
C LYS A 280 -2.63 -0.92 18.91
N ARG A 281 -3.02 0.31 18.54
CA ARG A 281 -3.83 1.19 19.38
C ARG A 281 -5.30 0.81 19.38
N VAL A 282 -5.78 0.25 18.26
CA VAL A 282 -7.13 -0.29 18.19
C VAL A 282 -7.17 -1.58 19.01
N LYS A 283 -7.76 -1.48 20.20
CA LYS A 283 -8.04 -2.66 21.01
C LYS A 283 -9.14 -3.47 20.30
N PRO A 284 -9.06 -4.80 20.26
CA PRO A 284 -10.26 -5.60 20.02
C PRO A 284 -11.32 -5.16 21.04
N GLY A 285 -12.59 -5.18 20.64
CA GLY A 285 -13.69 -5.03 21.56
C GLY A 285 -13.61 -6.09 22.67
N PRO A 286 -14.41 -5.96 23.74
CA PRO A 286 -14.56 -7.05 24.68
C PRO A 286 -15.01 -8.27 23.89
N SER A 287 -14.09 -9.19 23.64
CA SER A 287 -14.42 -10.45 23.01
C SER A 287 -15.49 -11.11 23.88
N ASN A 288 -16.53 -11.65 23.27
CA ASN A 288 -17.33 -12.65 23.94
C ASN A 288 -16.41 -13.85 24.19
N GLN A 289 -15.62 -13.79 25.25
CA GLN A 289 -14.94 -14.92 25.88
C GLN A 289 -16.03 -15.82 26.44
N THR A 290 -16.70 -16.55 25.56
CA THR A 290 -17.55 -17.66 25.91
C THR A 290 -16.98 -18.92 25.29
N CYS A 291 -16.54 -19.79 26.18
CA CYS A 291 -16.43 -21.25 26.04
C CYS A 291 -15.32 -21.79 25.14
N ALA A 292 -14.11 -21.87 25.69
CA ALA A 292 -13.12 -22.88 25.26
C ALA A 292 -12.42 -23.61 26.41
N ASP A 293 -12.90 -23.48 27.66
CA ASP A 293 -12.39 -24.22 28.83
C ASP A 293 -13.44 -25.16 29.44
N ALA A 294 -14.24 -25.81 28.58
CA ALA A 294 -15.17 -26.87 29.00
C ALA A 294 -15.05 -28.08 28.08
N GLU A 295 -13.88 -28.71 28.06
CA GLU A 295 -13.79 -30.15 27.83
C GLU A 295 -12.93 -30.76 28.94
N ILE A 296 -13.59 -31.67 29.67
CA ILE A 296 -13.09 -32.55 30.73
C ILE A 296 -12.34 -33.71 30.09
#